data_AF-A0A1Z5KZQ0-F1
#
_entry.id   AF-A0A1Z5KZQ0-F1
#
_cell.length_a   1.000
_cell.length_b   1.000
_cell.length_c   1.000
_cell.angle_alpha   90.00
_cell.angle_beta   90.00
_cell.angle_gamma   90.00
#
_symmetry.space_group_name_H-M   'P 1'
#
loop_
_entity.id
_entity.type
_entity.pdbx_description
1 polymer ?
#
loop_
_entity_poly.entity_id
_entity_poly.type
_entity_poly.pdbx_seq_one_letter_code
_entity_poly.pdbx_strand_id
1 'polypeptide(L)'
;MIAKPLTLASEYLDCDDHLPSDLACRVCAIRETFEETGVLLLREKSPFGSVAKAQVLSEKYQINVAEWRRRLREDVASFLALCLNSKLCPDVWALHEWWDWLGPKRYDTMFYVCCLDSEPDVVLDDGE
;
A
#
# COMPACT_ATOMS: atom_id res chain seq x y z
N MET A 1 -10.14 12.80 -14.73
CA MET A 1 -9.10 12.32 -13.80
C MET A 1 -9.68 12.37 -12.40
N ILE A 2 -9.75 11.25 -11.68
CA ILE A 2 -10.28 11.21 -10.32
C ILE A 2 -9.22 11.84 -9.40
N ALA A 3 -9.40 13.12 -9.06
CA ALA A 3 -8.42 13.88 -8.28
C ALA A 3 -8.54 13.65 -6.76
N LYS A 4 -9.60 12.99 -6.30
CA LYS A 4 -9.86 12.66 -4.89
C LYS A 4 -10.46 11.26 -4.79
N PRO A 5 -10.04 10.43 -3.82
CA PRO A 5 -10.66 9.12 -3.59
C PRO A 5 -12.16 9.29 -3.30
N LEU A 6 -13.01 8.49 -3.95
CA LEU A 6 -14.47 8.61 -3.82
C LEU A 6 -14.95 7.92 -2.54
N THR A 7 -14.24 6.87 -2.12
CA THR A 7 -14.62 6.02 -0.99
C THR A 7 -13.83 6.33 0.29
N LEU A 8 -12.70 7.04 0.18
CA LEU A 8 -11.90 7.47 1.34
C LEU A 8 -12.08 8.97 1.62
N ALA A 9 -13.01 9.31 2.51
CA ALA A 9 -13.05 10.63 3.12
C ALA A 9 -12.58 10.54 4.58
N SER A 10 -11.59 11.36 4.94
CA SER A 10 -11.02 11.44 6.30
C SER A 10 -12.07 11.71 7.39
N GLU A 11 -13.25 12.19 7.00
CA GLU A 11 -14.37 12.57 7.87
C GLU A 11 -15.20 11.37 8.36
N TYR A 12 -14.97 10.16 7.83
CA TYR A 12 -15.74 8.94 8.16
C TYR A 12 -14.96 7.89 8.98
N LEU A 13 -13.85 8.29 9.59
CA LEU A 13 -13.05 7.40 10.44
C LEU A 13 -13.59 7.39 11.87
N ASP A 14 -14.64 6.60 12.12
CA ASP A 14 -15.09 6.29 13.49
C ASP A 14 -14.13 5.29 14.13
N CYS A 15 -13.65 5.55 15.36
CA CYS A 15 -12.60 4.71 15.98
C CYS A 15 -13.13 3.43 16.63
N ASP A 16 -14.45 3.27 16.69
CA ASP A 16 -15.13 2.25 17.48
C ASP A 16 -15.70 1.11 16.62
N ASP A 17 -14.94 0.54 15.68
CA ASP A 17 -14.68 -0.92 15.76
C ASP A 17 -13.92 -1.56 14.58
N HIS A 18 -13.86 -1.00 13.38
CA HIS A 18 -13.11 -1.66 12.29
C HIS A 18 -12.45 -0.67 11.34
N LEU A 19 -11.28 -1.04 10.80
CA LEU A 19 -10.64 -0.30 9.72
C LEU A 19 -11.63 -0.24 8.54
N PRO A 20 -11.98 0.95 8.01
CA PRO A 20 -12.91 1.05 6.89
C PRO A 20 -12.44 0.17 5.72
N SER A 21 -13.36 -0.50 5.05
CA SER A 21 -13.01 -1.48 4.02
C SER A 21 -12.14 -0.89 2.90
N ASP A 22 -12.40 0.35 2.45
CA ASP A 22 -11.55 0.98 1.44
C ASP A 22 -10.12 1.24 1.97
N LEU A 23 -9.97 1.65 3.23
CA LEU A 23 -8.65 1.80 3.83
C LEU A 23 -7.93 0.44 3.95
N ALA A 24 -8.66 -0.61 4.32
CA ALA A 24 -8.14 -1.98 4.36
C ALA A 24 -7.71 -2.47 2.97
N CYS A 25 -8.51 -2.24 1.92
CA CYS A 25 -8.22 -2.61 0.54
C CYS A 25 -6.97 -1.89 0.01
N ARG A 26 -6.81 -0.60 0.31
CA ARG A 26 -5.60 0.17 -0.06
C ARG A 26 -4.34 -0.36 0.63
N VAL A 27 -4.43 -0.64 1.92
CA VAL A 27 -3.32 -1.24 2.67
C VAL A 27 -2.98 -2.62 2.09
N CYS A 28 -3.99 -3.42 1.76
CA CYS A 28 -3.83 -4.72 1.11
C CYS A 28 -3.12 -4.57 -0.25
N ALA A 29 -3.60 -3.68 -1.11
CA ALA A 29 -3.00 -3.44 -2.43
C ALA A 29 -1.52 -3.03 -2.33
N ILE A 30 -1.16 -2.18 -1.37
CA ILE A 30 0.24 -1.79 -1.13
C ILE A 30 1.08 -2.98 -0.64
N ARG A 31 0.54 -3.80 0.28
CA ARG A 31 1.21 -4.99 0.79
C ARG A 31 1.46 -6.01 -0.33
N GLU A 32 0.42 -6.39 -1.08
CA GLU A 32 0.53 -7.38 -2.17
C GLU A 32 1.49 -6.90 -3.26
N THR A 33 1.42 -5.61 -3.63
CA THR A 33 2.37 -5.02 -4.59
C THR A 33 3.81 -5.19 -4.11
N PHE A 34 4.09 -5.01 -2.82
CA PHE A 34 5.43 -5.22 -2.26
C PHE A 34 5.84 -6.69 -2.26
N GLU A 35 4.93 -7.59 -1.88
CA GLU A 35 5.19 -9.03 -1.87
C GLU A 35 5.56 -9.52 -3.27
N GLU A 36 4.79 -9.17 -4.30
CA GLU A 36 4.98 -9.62 -5.68
C GLU A 36 6.09 -8.89 -6.43
N THR A 37 6.23 -7.56 -6.24
CA THR A 37 7.12 -6.74 -7.09
C THR A 37 8.29 -6.07 -6.36
N GLY A 38 8.28 -6.03 -5.02
CA GLY A 38 9.31 -5.40 -4.21
C GLY A 38 9.17 -3.89 -4.15
N VAL A 39 8.23 -3.33 -4.91
CA VAL A 39 7.87 -1.93 -4.91
C VAL A 39 7.02 -1.63 -3.68
N LEU A 40 7.48 -0.69 -2.86
CA LEU A 40 6.86 -0.37 -1.58
C LEU A 40 6.45 1.11 -1.52
N LEU A 41 5.14 1.34 -1.41
CA LEU A 41 4.54 2.68 -1.36
C LEU A 41 4.32 3.13 0.08
N LEU A 42 5.32 3.77 0.70
CA LEU A 42 5.17 4.40 2.02
C LEU A 42 5.42 5.90 1.97
N ARG A 43 5.00 6.55 3.03
CA ARG A 43 5.18 7.97 3.28
C ARG A 43 5.73 8.20 4.68
N GLU A 44 6.45 9.29 4.85
CA GLU A 44 6.81 9.79 6.17
C GLU A 44 5.56 10.32 6.89
N LYS A 45 5.55 10.17 8.22
CA LYS A 45 4.55 10.78 9.08
C LYS A 45 4.80 12.29 9.16
N SER A 46 4.16 13.06 8.28
CA SER A 46 4.20 14.53 8.34
C SER A 46 3.03 15.09 9.16
N PRO A 47 3.27 15.98 10.14
CA PRO A 47 2.21 16.69 10.86
C PRO A 47 1.49 17.74 10.00
N PHE A 48 2.11 18.19 8.90
CA PHE A 48 1.52 19.10 7.92
C PHE A 48 1.49 18.37 6.59
N GLY A 49 0.30 17.92 6.17
CA GLY A 49 0.05 17.05 5.02
C GLY A 49 1.14 17.06 3.95
N SER A 50 2.09 16.13 4.06
CA SER A 50 3.13 15.98 3.04
C SER A 50 2.47 15.48 1.77
N VAL A 51 2.88 16.03 0.63
CA VAL A 51 2.50 15.50 -0.68
C VAL A 51 2.98 14.05 -0.72
N ALA A 52 2.03 13.13 -0.86
CA ALA A 52 2.28 11.73 -1.16
C ALA A 52 3.22 11.68 -2.37
N LYS A 53 4.50 11.40 -2.13
CA LYS A 53 5.42 11.00 -3.19
C LYS A 53 5.54 9.51 -3.04
N ALA A 54 4.76 8.79 -3.83
CA ALA A 54 4.98 7.38 -4.05
C ALA A 54 6.43 7.22 -4.53
N GLN A 55 7.28 6.73 -3.63
CA GLN A 55 8.70 6.50 -3.88
C GLN A 55 8.95 5.03 -3.62
N VAL A 56 9.84 4.42 -4.41
CA VAL A 56 10.37 3.10 -4.10
C VAL A 56 11.40 3.28 -3.00
N LEU A 57 11.07 2.88 -1.79
CA LEU A 57 11.84 3.26 -0.59
C LEU A 57 12.99 2.31 -0.25
N SER A 58 13.20 1.26 -1.05
CA SER A 58 14.17 0.19 -0.74
C SER A 58 15.57 0.74 -0.51
N GLU A 59 16.07 1.61 -1.39
CA GLU A 59 17.44 2.15 -1.30
C GLU A 59 17.59 3.24 -0.25
N LYS A 60 16.67 4.22 -0.22
CA LYS A 60 16.76 5.38 0.70
C LYS A 60 16.63 4.99 2.17
N TYR A 61 15.80 3.99 2.48
CA TYR A 61 15.50 3.58 3.86
C TYR A 61 16.16 2.25 4.26
N GLN A 62 17.08 1.73 3.43
CA GLN A 62 17.83 0.50 3.69
C GLN A 62 16.92 -0.69 4.04
N ILE A 63 15.76 -0.77 3.37
CA ILE A 63 14.80 -1.85 3.60
C ILE A 63 15.30 -3.08 2.85
N ASN A 64 15.64 -4.14 3.58
CA ASN A 64 16.00 -5.42 2.98
C ASN A 64 14.73 -6.09 2.43
N VAL A 65 14.48 -5.90 1.14
CA VAL A 65 13.29 -6.40 0.42
C VAL A 65 13.14 -7.92 0.58
N ALA A 66 14.22 -8.68 0.38
CA ALA A 66 14.18 -10.15 0.43
C ALA A 66 13.80 -10.66 1.84
N GLU A 67 14.38 -10.08 2.89
CA GLU A 67 14.07 -10.47 4.27
C GLU A 67 12.62 -10.11 4.64
N TRP A 68 12.15 -8.92 4.26
CA TRP A 68 10.78 -8.51 4.59
C TRP A 68 9.73 -9.29 3.81
N ARG A 69 9.98 -9.64 2.55
CA ARG A 69 9.12 -10.56 1.79
C ARG A 69 9.04 -11.93 2.43
N ARG A 70 10.20 -12.49 2.85
CA ARG A 70 10.24 -13.77 3.58
C ARG A 70 9.37 -13.71 4.84
N ARG A 71 9.48 -12.63 5.63
CA ARG A 71 8.66 -12.43 6.83
C ARG A 71 7.16 -12.30 6.54
N LEU A 72 6.79 -11.58 5.47
CA LEU A 72 5.39 -11.42 5.08
C LEU A 72 4.73 -12.73 4.65
N ARG A 73 5.47 -13.57 3.91
CA ARG A 73 5.02 -14.92 3.54
C ARG A 73 4.77 -15.81 4.76
N GLU A 74 5.55 -15.62 5.83
CA GLU A 74 5.39 -16.36 7.08
C GLU A 74 4.29 -15.77 7.97
N ASP A 75 4.19 -14.44 8.05
CA ASP A 75 3.23 -13.71 8.87
C ASP A 75 2.91 -12.34 8.27
N VAL A 76 1.66 -12.18 7.80
CA VAL A 76 1.15 -10.92 7.24
C VAL A 76 1.22 -9.75 8.24
N ALA A 77 1.19 -10.01 9.55
CA ALA A 77 1.34 -8.96 10.56
C ALA A 77 2.74 -8.33 10.56
N SER A 78 3.72 -8.98 9.93
CA SER A 78 5.06 -8.42 9.69
C SER A 78 5.02 -7.11 8.89
N PHE A 79 3.96 -6.83 8.13
CA PHE A 79 3.82 -5.56 7.43
C PHE A 79 3.72 -4.36 8.40
N LEU A 80 2.99 -4.54 9.50
CA LEU A 80 2.92 -3.53 10.56
C LEU A 80 4.29 -3.34 11.22
N ALA A 81 5.00 -4.45 11.47
CA ALA A 81 6.36 -4.39 12.02
C ALA A 81 7.34 -3.65 11.07
N LEU A 82 7.21 -3.84 9.75
CA LEU A 82 7.97 -3.10 8.74
C LEU A 82 7.73 -1.59 8.89
N CYS A 83 6.46 -1.17 8.95
CA CYS A 83 6.07 0.23 9.08
C CYS A 83 6.60 0.85 10.37
N LEU A 84 6.46 0.14 11.50
CA LEU A 84 6.93 0.59 12.81
C LEU A 84 8.46 0.73 12.86
N ASN A 85 9.19 -0.25 12.30
CA ASN A 85 10.66 -0.25 12.29
C ASN A 85 11.24 0.85 11.40
N SER A 86 10.60 1.11 10.26
CA SER A 86 11.01 2.16 9.32
C SER A 86 10.50 3.56 9.72
N LYS A 87 9.54 3.65 10.66
CA LYS A 87 8.82 4.87 11.04
C LYS A 87 8.08 5.52 9.87
N LEU A 88 7.58 4.67 8.97
CA LEU A 88 6.83 5.06 7.78
C LEU A 88 5.42 4.48 7.84
N CYS A 89 4.51 5.04 7.05
CA CYS A 89 3.13 4.55 6.93
C CYS A 89 2.82 4.22 5.47
N PRO A 90 1.95 3.24 5.18
CA PRO A 90 1.48 2.99 3.82
C PRO A 90 0.87 4.26 3.22
N ASP A 91 1.27 4.62 2.00
CA ASP A 91 0.75 5.83 1.34
C ASP A 91 -0.57 5.55 0.62
N VAL A 92 -1.61 5.29 1.39
CA VAL A 92 -2.96 4.94 0.89
C VAL A 92 -3.58 6.02 0.00
N TRP A 93 -3.07 7.25 0.11
CA TRP A 93 -3.50 8.41 -0.67
C TRP A 93 -2.84 8.50 -2.05
N ALA A 94 -1.75 7.76 -2.28
CA ALA A 94 -1.13 7.64 -3.60
C ALA A 94 -1.92 6.72 -4.54
N LEU A 95 -2.86 5.94 -3.99
CA LEU A 95 -3.74 5.08 -4.75
C LEU A 95 -4.98 5.85 -5.20
N HIS A 96 -5.27 5.78 -6.50
CA HIS A 96 -6.52 6.27 -7.06
C HIS A 96 -7.39 5.09 -7.46
N GLU A 97 -8.67 5.15 -7.12
CA GLU A 97 -9.65 4.13 -7.51
C GLU A 97 -9.74 4.09 -9.04
N TRP A 98 -9.65 2.89 -9.60
CA TRP A 98 -9.74 2.68 -11.04
C TRP A 98 -11.00 1.93 -11.43
N TRP A 99 -11.26 0.79 -10.77
CA TRP A 99 -12.38 -0.09 -11.12
C TRP A 99 -12.79 -0.95 -9.93
N ASP A 100 -14.08 -1.19 -9.77
CA ASP A 100 -14.64 -2.18 -8.85
C ASP A 100 -15.24 -3.36 -9.64
N TRP A 101 -14.62 -4.54 -9.52
CA TRP A 101 -14.98 -5.72 -10.31
C TRP A 101 -15.50 -6.83 -9.40
N LEU A 102 -16.77 -7.17 -9.58
CA LEU A 102 -17.38 -8.37 -9.00
C LEU A 102 -17.26 -9.56 -9.94
N GLY A 103 -16.37 -10.50 -9.62
CA GLY A 103 -16.12 -11.67 -10.46
C GLY A 103 -17.18 -12.77 -10.30
N PRO A 104 -17.41 -13.63 -11.33
CA PRO A 104 -18.32 -14.77 -11.23
C PRO A 104 -17.88 -15.80 -10.16
N LYS A 105 -16.58 -15.83 -9.83
CA LYS A 105 -16.03 -16.53 -8.66
C LYS A 105 -15.83 -15.52 -7.53
N ARG A 106 -16.83 -15.33 -6.66
CA ARG A 106 -16.90 -14.75 -5.28
C ARG A 106 -15.93 -13.66 -4.78
N TYR A 107 -14.92 -13.24 -5.53
CA TYR A 107 -13.99 -12.20 -5.15
C TYR A 107 -14.55 -10.87 -5.64
N ASP A 108 -14.70 -9.98 -4.68
CA ASP A 108 -14.99 -8.58 -4.87
C ASP A 108 -13.64 -7.85 -4.88
N THR A 109 -13.21 -7.35 -6.04
CA THR A 109 -11.84 -6.86 -6.24
C THR A 109 -11.83 -5.40 -6.64
N MET A 110 -11.24 -4.58 -5.77
CA MET A 110 -10.99 -3.18 -6.04
C MET A 110 -9.64 -2.99 -6.72
N PHE A 111 -9.64 -2.32 -7.87
CA PHE A 111 -8.45 -1.95 -8.62
C PHE A 111 -8.03 -0.52 -8.31
N TYR A 112 -6.74 -0.35 -8.08
CA TYR A 112 -6.12 0.94 -7.84
C TYR A 112 -5.07 1.25 -8.90
N VAL A 113 -4.89 2.53 -9.19
CA VAL A 113 -3.78 3.05 -10.01
C VAL A 113 -2.93 3.98 -9.16
N CYS A 114 -1.61 3.86 -9.29
CA CYS A 114 -0.63 4.78 -8.70
C CYS A 114 0.29 5.30 -9.80
N CYS A 115 0.47 6.61 -9.88
CA CYS A 115 1.39 7.23 -10.84
C CYS A 115 2.67 7.63 -10.12
N LEU A 116 3.81 7.17 -10.63
CA LEU A 116 5.14 7.47 -10.11
C LEU A 116 5.85 8.48 -11.02
N ASP A 117 6.71 9.32 -10.44
CA ASP A 117 7.51 10.29 -11.21
C ASP A 117 8.61 9.61 -12.05
N SER A 118 9.02 8.39 -11.67
CA SER A 118 10.00 7.57 -12.37
C SER A 118 9.61 6.10 -12.35
N GLU A 119 10.19 5.33 -13.27
CA GLU A 119 10.05 3.87 -13.28
C GLU A 119 10.63 3.28 -11.98
N PRO A 120 9.90 2.39 -11.28
CA PRO A 120 10.37 1.76 -10.06
C PRO A 120 11.28 0.56 -10.37
N ASP A 121 12.27 0.30 -9.52
CA ASP A 121 13.01 -0.96 -9.58
C ASP A 121 12.11 -2.12 -9.11
N VAL A 122 11.71 -2.95 -10.07
CA VAL A 122 10.87 -4.13 -9.83
C VAL A 122 11.75 -5.37 -9.70
N VAL A 123 11.54 -6.12 -8.63
CA VAL A 123 12.09 -7.46 -8.45
C VAL A 123 10.89 -8.40 -8.28
N LEU A 124 10.56 -9.15 -9.32
CA LEU A 124 9.47 -10.12 -9.24
C LEU A 124 9.81 -11.23 -8.23
N ASP A 125 8.83 -11.67 -7.46
CA ASP A 125 8.97 -12.88 -6.64
C ASP A 125 8.87 -14.10 -7.57
N ASP A 126 9.86 -14.99 -7.51
CA ASP A 126 9.90 -16.23 -8.33
C ASP A 126 8.91 -17.32 -7.81
N GLY A 127 8.02 -16.95 -6.89
CA GLY A 127 7.19 -17.86 -6.09
C GLY A 127 5.78 -18.15 -6.64
N GLU A 128 5.39 -17.52 -7.75
CA GLU A 128 4.09 -17.74 -8.42
C GLU A 128 4.18 -18.52 -9.74
#